data_AF-A0A953IMC5-F1
#
_entry.id   AF-A0A953IMC5-F1
#
_cell.length_a   1.000
_cell.length_b   1.000
_cell.length_c   1.000
_cell.angle_alpha   90.00
_cell.angle_beta   90.00
_cell.angle_gamma   90.00
#
_symmetry.space_group_name_H-M   'P 1'
#
loop_
_entity.id
_entity.type
_entity.pdbx_description
1 polymer ?
#
loop_
_entity_poly.entity_id
_entity_poly.type
_entity_poly.pdbx_seq_one_letter_code
_entity_poly.pdbx_strand_id
1 'polypeptide(L)'
;MARPESQAIAGYFPTPEHLVPAIASLVALERERYDRPIVFDPCAGTGAALVALAGAVLDLAPADAARYCLGIELEATRAEALARRLPHGGARSGDALAFGIAASPGA
;
A
#
# COMPACT_ATOMS: atom_id res chain seq x y z
N MET A 1 12.13 -1.09 26.76
CA MET A 1 10.89 -0.33 26.54
C MET A 1 9.75 -1.32 26.34
N ALA A 2 8.85 -1.40 27.31
CA ALA A 2 7.64 -2.21 27.21
C ALA A 2 6.79 -1.65 26.05
N ARG A 3 6.53 -2.46 25.03
CA ARG A 3 5.52 -2.14 24.02
C ARG A 3 4.17 -2.21 24.74
N PRO A 4 3.35 -1.13 24.77
CA PRO A 4 2.00 -1.24 25.31
C PRO A 4 1.29 -2.34 24.54
N GLU A 5 0.57 -3.19 25.27
CA GLU A 5 -0.04 -4.46 24.83
C GLU A 5 -0.55 -4.42 23.39
N SER A 6 0.33 -4.76 22.45
CA SER A 6 -0.08 -4.95 21.09
C SER A 6 -0.41 -6.43 20.96
N GLN A 7 -1.69 -6.74 21.07
CA GLN A 7 -2.26 -7.99 20.58
C GLN A 7 -2.18 -8.00 19.05
N ALA A 8 -0.96 -8.02 18.50
CA ALA A 8 -0.74 -8.15 17.07
C ALA A 8 -1.12 -9.58 16.68
N ILE A 9 -2.33 -9.75 16.16
CA ILE A 9 -2.75 -11.02 15.58
C ILE A 9 -1.85 -11.25 14.35
N ALA A 10 -1.01 -12.27 14.42
CA ALA A 10 -0.02 -12.62 13.38
C ALA A 10 0.95 -11.47 13.00
N GLY A 11 1.32 -10.60 13.95
CA GLY A 11 2.28 -9.52 13.69
C GLY A 11 1.73 -8.36 12.85
N TYR A 12 0.41 -8.25 12.70
CA TYR A 12 -0.25 -7.13 12.02
C TYR A 12 -0.45 -5.93 12.95
N PHE A 13 -0.04 -4.75 12.48
CA PHE A 13 -0.23 -3.46 13.15
C PHE A 13 -0.79 -2.46 12.12
N PRO A 14 -2.10 -2.16 12.14
CA PRO A 14 -2.66 -1.20 11.20
C PRO A 14 -2.03 0.18 11.43
N THR A 15 -1.60 0.84 10.35
CA THR A 15 -1.12 2.22 10.43
C THR A 15 -2.22 3.12 10.98
N PRO A 16 -2.01 3.81 12.11
CA PRO A 16 -2.97 4.79 12.61
C PRO A 16 -3.21 5.90 11.58
N GLU A 17 -4.48 6.20 11.29
CA GLU A 17 -4.86 7.15 10.23
C GLU A 17 -4.23 8.54 10.42
N HIS A 18 -4.11 9.00 11.67
CA HIS A 18 -3.51 10.30 11.99
C HIS A 18 -2.02 10.39 11.68
N LEU A 19 -1.32 9.28 11.44
CA LEU A 19 0.09 9.27 11.07
C LEU A 19 0.32 9.35 9.55
N VAL A 20 -0.70 9.07 8.73
CA VAL A 20 -0.58 9.06 7.27
C VAL A 20 -0.10 10.42 6.72
N PRO A 21 -0.62 11.59 7.16
CA PRO A 21 -0.12 12.88 6.67
C PRO A 21 1.36 13.12 6.99
N ALA A 22 1.81 12.70 8.17
CA ALA A 22 3.20 12.83 8.57
C ALA A 22 4.10 11.93 7.70
N ILE A 23 3.69 10.69 7.43
CA ILE A 23 4.42 9.78 6.52
C ILE A 23 4.47 10.36 5.10
N ALA A 24 3.35 10.87 4.58
CA ALA A 24 3.27 11.46 3.25
C ALA A 24 4.22 12.66 3.10
N SER A 25 4.40 13.47 4.15
CA SER A 25 5.31 14.63 4.13
C SER A 25 6.79 14.27 3.94
N LEU A 26 7.16 13.01 4.15
CA LEU A 26 8.52 12.51 3.94
C LEU A 26 8.77 12.10 2.48
N VAL A 27 7.74 12.05 1.64
CA VAL A 27 7.83 11.61 0.25
C VAL A 27 7.83 12.81 -0.67
N ALA A 28 8.94 13.02 -1.39
CA ALA A 28 9.03 14.00 -2.46
C ALA A 28 8.86 13.29 -3.82
N LEU A 29 7.84 13.67 -4.58
CA LEU A 29 7.58 13.10 -5.90
C LEU A 29 8.10 14.04 -7.00
N GLU A 30 9.04 13.56 -7.82
CA GLU A 30 9.52 14.24 -9.03
C GLU A 30 8.54 14.05 -10.19
N ARG A 31 7.44 14.82 -10.18
CA ARG A 31 6.35 14.69 -11.17
C ARG A 31 6.80 14.98 -12.61
N GLU A 32 7.86 15.76 -12.79
CA GLU A 32 8.42 16.10 -14.10
C GLU A 32 9.16 14.93 -14.75
N ARG A 33 9.53 13.91 -13.95
CA ARG A 33 10.33 12.77 -14.41
C ARG A 33 9.54 11.47 -14.52
N TYR A 34 8.43 11.35 -13.79
CA TYR A 34 7.65 10.13 -13.69
C TYR A 34 6.15 10.39 -13.78
N ASP A 35 5.54 9.89 -14.86
CA ASP A 35 4.16 10.24 -15.22
C ASP A 35 3.11 9.40 -14.47
N ARG A 36 3.49 8.21 -13.98
CA ARG A 36 2.60 7.21 -13.36
C ARG A 36 3.28 6.48 -12.20
N PRO A 37 3.50 7.15 -11.05
CA PRO A 37 4.09 6.51 -9.89
C PRO A 37 3.18 5.41 -9.34
N ILE A 38 3.75 4.32 -8.86
CA ILE A 38 3.02 3.27 -8.14
C ILE A 38 3.47 3.31 -6.69
N VAL A 39 2.53 3.44 -5.77
CA VAL A 39 2.76 3.27 -4.34
C VAL A 39 2.66 1.78 -4.03
N PHE A 40 3.73 1.23 -3.49
CA PHE A 40 3.86 -0.20 -3.23
C PHE A 40 3.96 -0.48 -1.73
N ASP A 41 3.19 -1.46 -1.26
CA ASP A 41 3.27 -1.98 0.10
C ASP A 41 3.35 -3.52 0.10
N PRO A 42 4.49 -4.13 0.48
CA PRO A 42 4.64 -5.58 0.53
C PRO A 42 3.88 -6.24 1.69
N CYS A 43 3.34 -5.45 2.62
CA CYS A 43 2.61 -5.90 3.81
C CYS A 43 1.34 -5.07 4.00
N ALA A 44 0.53 -4.99 2.94
CA ALA A 44 -0.52 -3.98 2.80
C ALA A 44 -1.67 -4.12 3.80
N GLY A 45 -1.80 -5.25 4.51
CA GLY A 45 -2.93 -5.52 5.35
C GLY A 45 -4.22 -5.46 4.55
N THR A 46 -5.16 -4.63 4.97
CA THR A 46 -6.38 -4.39 4.20
C THR A 46 -6.17 -3.40 3.05
N GLY A 47 -5.05 -2.69 2.99
CA GLY A 47 -4.75 -1.63 2.01
C GLY A 47 -5.26 -0.23 2.38
N ALA A 48 -5.80 -0.03 3.59
CA ALA A 48 -6.34 1.27 4.01
C ALA A 48 -5.26 2.35 4.05
N ALA A 49 -4.13 2.05 4.69
CA ALA A 49 -2.99 2.95 4.79
C ALA A 49 -2.37 3.24 3.42
N LEU A 50 -2.27 2.21 2.57
CA LEU A 50 -1.74 2.33 1.21
C LEU A 50 -2.55 3.31 0.36
N VAL A 51 -3.88 3.18 0.34
CA VAL A 51 -4.75 4.11 -0.42
C VAL A 51 -4.71 5.52 0.16
N ALA A 52 -4.71 5.65 1.50
CA ALA A 52 -4.64 6.95 2.14
C ALA A 52 -3.31 7.67 1.86
N LEU A 53 -2.19 6.93 1.89
CA LEU A 53 -0.87 7.45 1.55
C LEU A 53 -0.80 7.86 0.08
N ALA A 54 -1.31 7.03 -0.84
CA ALA A 54 -1.36 7.36 -2.25
C ALA A 54 -2.21 8.62 -2.51
N GLY A 55 -3.36 8.76 -1.84
CA GLY A 55 -4.19 9.97 -1.93
C GLY A 55 -3.45 11.22 -1.44
N ALA A 56 -2.74 11.12 -0.31
CA ALA A 56 -1.98 12.23 0.25
C ALA A 56 -0.77 12.64 -0.60
N VAL A 57 -0.02 11.67 -1.15
CA VAL A 57 1.17 11.94 -1.98
C VAL A 57 0.79 12.42 -3.38
N LEU A 58 -0.28 11.87 -3.95
CA LEU A 58 -0.69 12.17 -5.32
C LEU A 58 -1.73 13.29 -5.43
N ASP A 59 -2.24 13.78 -4.30
CA ASP A 59 -3.35 14.74 -4.21
C ASP A 59 -4.59 14.23 -4.96
N LEU A 60 -5.02 13.02 -4.59
CA LEU A 60 -6.12 12.30 -5.24
C LEU A 60 -7.18 11.86 -4.23
N ALA A 61 -8.43 11.83 -4.68
CA ALA A 61 -9.50 11.18 -3.94
C ALA A 61 -9.22 9.67 -3.79
N PRO A 62 -9.68 9.01 -2.70
CA PRO A 62 -9.35 7.60 -2.42
C PRO A 62 -9.65 6.62 -3.56
N ALA A 63 -10.77 6.83 -4.28
CA ALA A 63 -11.15 5.96 -5.40
C ALA A 63 -10.17 6.04 -6.58
N ASP A 64 -9.62 7.23 -6.84
CA ASP A 64 -8.62 7.44 -7.88
C ASP A 64 -7.23 6.99 -7.41
N ALA A 65 -6.87 7.28 -6.17
CA ALA A 65 -5.62 6.88 -5.53
C ALA A 65 -5.43 5.35 -5.55
N ALA A 66 -6.50 4.57 -5.37
CA ALA A 66 -6.44 3.10 -5.39
C ALA A 66 -5.89 2.54 -6.71
N ARG A 67 -6.01 3.27 -7.83
CA ARG A 67 -5.46 2.86 -9.14
C ARG A 67 -3.92 2.92 -9.20
N TYR A 68 -3.30 3.65 -8.28
CA TYR A 68 -1.85 3.81 -8.18
C TYR A 68 -1.24 2.93 -7.08
N CYS A 69 -2.02 1.99 -6.53
CA CYS A 69 -1.61 1.15 -5.42
C CYS A 69 -1.30 -0.27 -5.88
N LEU A 70 -0.16 -0.80 -5.41
CA LEU A 70 0.18 -2.21 -5.48
C LEU A 70 0.43 -2.74 -4.06
N GLY A 71 -0.39 -3.69 -3.62
CA GLY A 71 -0.30 -4.26 -2.28
C GLY A 71 -0.13 -5.77 -2.32
N ILE A 72 0.69 -6.30 -1.41
CA ILE A 72 0.81 -7.72 -1.14
C ILE A 72 0.36 -7.99 0.29
N GLU A 73 -0.40 -9.06 0.51
CA GLU A 73 -0.80 -9.48 1.85
C GLU A 73 -0.79 -11.01 1.98
N LEU A 74 -0.18 -11.49 3.07
CA LEU A 74 -0.01 -12.92 3.33
C LEU A 74 -1.24 -13.55 3.98
N GLU A 75 -1.91 -12.87 4.93
CA GLU A 75 -3.06 -13.44 5.63
C GLU A 75 -4.31 -13.37 4.76
N ALA A 76 -4.98 -14.52 4.63
CA ALA A 76 -6.06 -14.70 3.65
C ALA A 76 -7.20 -13.68 3.81
N THR A 77 -7.67 -13.45 5.03
CA THR A 77 -8.82 -12.55 5.29
C THR A 77 -8.49 -11.10 4.92
N ARG A 78 -7.29 -10.64 5.27
CA ARG A 78 -6.81 -9.30 4.87
C ARG A 78 -6.52 -9.22 3.39
N ALA A 79 -5.96 -10.26 2.78
CA ALA A 79 -5.73 -10.32 1.34
C ALA A 79 -7.05 -10.21 0.54
N GLU A 80 -8.12 -10.83 1.02
CA GLU A 80 -9.46 -10.64 0.43
C GLU A 80 -9.96 -9.19 0.59
N ALA A 81 -9.75 -8.58 1.76
CA ALA A 81 -10.12 -7.18 1.98
C ALA A 81 -9.32 -6.23 1.06
N LEU A 82 -8.02 -6.50 0.88
CA LEU A 82 -7.14 -5.80 -0.04
C LEU A 82 -7.62 -5.94 -1.49
N ALA A 83 -7.99 -7.15 -1.93
CA ALA A 83 -8.50 -7.40 -3.28
C ALA A 83 -9.83 -6.69 -3.56
N ARG A 84 -10.69 -6.49 -2.55
CA ARG A 84 -11.90 -5.67 -2.70
C ARG A 84 -11.60 -4.17 -2.75
N ARG A 85 -10.50 -3.72 -2.15
CA ARG A 85 -10.11 -2.30 -2.08
C ARG A 85 -9.33 -1.84 -3.31
N LEU A 86 -8.45 -2.69 -3.84
CA LEU A 86 -7.58 -2.32 -4.97
C LEU A 86 -8.12 -2.84 -6.30
N PRO A 87 -8.21 -1.99 -7.34
CA PRO A 87 -8.72 -2.40 -8.64
C PRO A 87 -7.75 -3.34 -9.38
N HIS A 88 -8.33 -4.15 -10.27
CA HIS A 88 -7.71 -4.83 -11.43
C HIS A 88 -6.21 -5.17 -11.33
N GLY A 89 -5.86 -6.03 -10.37
CA GLY A 89 -4.48 -6.54 -10.24
C GLY A 89 -3.55 -5.68 -9.39
N GLY A 90 -4.07 -4.68 -8.67
CA GLY A 90 -3.32 -3.98 -7.62
C GLY A 90 -3.14 -4.78 -6.32
N ALA A 91 -3.85 -5.90 -6.14
CA ALA A 91 -3.70 -6.77 -4.98
C ALA A 91 -3.02 -8.10 -5.35
N ARG A 92 -2.14 -8.58 -4.47
CA ARG A 92 -1.55 -9.92 -4.53
C ARG A 92 -1.67 -10.59 -3.16
N SER A 93 -2.01 -11.86 -3.15
CA SER A 93 -1.97 -12.68 -1.94
C SER A 93 -0.70 -13.53 -1.94
N GLY A 94 -0.05 -13.64 -0.79
CA GLY A 94 1.11 -14.52 -0.60
C GLY A 94 2.33 -13.81 -0.03
N ASP A 95 3.48 -14.45 -0.16
CA ASP A 95 4.75 -13.95 0.34
C ASP A 95 5.34 -12.90 -0.62
N ALA A 96 5.55 -11.68 -0.11
CA ALA A 96 6.18 -10.61 -0.87
C ALA A 96 7.61 -10.94 -1.31
N LEU A 97 8.32 -11.84 -0.62
CA LEU A 97 9.66 -12.30 -1.02
C LEU A 97 9.62 -13.19 -2.26
N ALA A 98 8.48 -13.82 -2.55
CA ALA A 98 8.26 -14.61 -3.75
C ALA A 98 7.72 -13.77 -4.93
N PHE A 99 7.39 -12.50 -4.69
CA PHE A 99 6.83 -11.63 -5.71
C PHE A 99 7.92 -10.96 -6.56
N GLY A 100 7.91 -11.25 -7.87
CA GLY A 100 8.76 -10.60 -8.85
C GLY A 100 8.01 -9.55 -9.66
N ILE A 101 8.59 -8.36 -9.80
CA ILE A 101 8.14 -7.37 -10.79
C ILE A 101 8.91 -7.65 -12.08
N ALA A 102 8.25 -8.23 -13.08
CA ALA A 102 8.83 -8.36 -14.41
C ALA A 102 8.83 -6.97 -15.07
N ALA A 103 10.01 -6.43 -15.37
CA ALA A 103 10.11 -5.25 -16.23
C ALA A 103 9.68 -5.67 -17.65
N SER A 104 8.61 -5.07 -18.18
CA SER A 104 8.37 -5.14 -19.61
C SER A 104 9.51 -4.36 -20.31
N PRO A 105 10.20 -4.95 -21.30
CA PRO A 105 11.12 -4.17 -22.13
C PRO A 105 10.32 -3.03 -22.77
N GLY A 106 10.83 -1.80 -22.64
CA GLY A 106 10.13 -0.58 -23.05
C GLY A 106 9.69 -0.63 -24.52
N ALA A 107 8.49 -0.10 -24.76
CA ALA A 107 8.00 0.28 -26.09
C ALA A 107 8.54 1.66 -26.48
#